data_AF-A0A0J9W5B3-F1
#
_entry.id   AF-A0A0J9W5B3-F1
#
_cell.length_a   1.000
_cell.length_b   1.000
_cell.length_c   1.000
_cell.angle_alpha   90.00
_cell.angle_beta   90.00
_cell.angle_gamma   90.00
#
_symmetry.space_group_name_H-M   'P 1'
#
loop_
_entity.id
_entity.type
_entity.pdbx_description
1 polymer ?
#
loop_
_entity_poly.entity_id
_entity_poly.type
_entity_poly.pdbx_seq_one_letter_code
_entity_poly.pdbx_strand_id
1 'polypeptide(L)'
;MSERPLVVVDANSQHDDARGDTDWNVPLFIQDSLEKPRQNVHWPCSYEEAAEAVTRSAPVKVLMFRHVAYLQNLLRQGESGEKVEEFIERSARVYRYWNTTYGTFFRELLQNYNSIPGRIQSWFICICAHWNLGVLLLADLIHHIDENALGLPAPSQSRSNCKWVMRIRERSARELSDLARVTAPDNSTFIVPTLSEFHHAINQCMILTEPWTVILIRAFSKAANYWMGEVNELLQVDRAGEELEERLGRGEECIRILWILGKKSDIARRCAETLSRAKTRLPV
;
A
#
# COMPACT_ATOMS: atom_id res chain seq x y z
N MET A 1 -27.06 -16.17 -38.06
CA MET A 1 -27.65 -16.19 -36.69
C MET A 1 -26.58 -15.70 -35.74
N SER A 2 -26.66 -14.43 -35.34
CA SER A 2 -25.72 -13.78 -34.44
C SER A 2 -26.29 -13.82 -33.03
N GLU A 3 -25.84 -14.78 -32.22
CA GLU A 3 -26.14 -14.78 -30.79
C GLU A 3 -25.52 -13.53 -30.15
N ARG A 4 -26.37 -12.73 -29.51
CA ARG A 4 -25.93 -11.60 -28.70
C ARG A 4 -25.13 -12.14 -27.51
N PRO A 5 -24.07 -11.44 -27.05
CA PRO A 5 -23.41 -11.80 -25.80
C PRO A 5 -24.42 -11.85 -24.66
N LEU A 6 -24.36 -12.90 -23.85
CA LEU A 6 -25.13 -13.02 -22.60
C LEU A 6 -24.81 -11.82 -21.72
N VAL A 7 -25.73 -10.85 -21.68
CA VAL A 7 -25.70 -9.79 -20.68
C VAL A 7 -26.11 -10.44 -19.37
N VAL A 8 -25.13 -10.70 -18.52
CA VAL A 8 -25.39 -11.07 -17.12
C VAL A 8 -26.01 -9.83 -16.48
N VAL A 9 -27.33 -9.86 -16.33
CA VAL A 9 -28.09 -8.85 -15.58
C VAL A 9 -27.59 -8.88 -14.14
N ASP A 10 -27.34 -7.71 -13.55
CA ASP A 10 -26.79 -7.56 -12.19
C ASP A 10 -27.61 -8.32 -11.14
N ALA A 11 -28.91 -8.54 -11.40
CA ALA A 11 -29.81 -9.36 -10.59
C ALA A 11 -29.46 -10.87 -10.54
N ASN A 12 -28.63 -11.36 -11.46
CA ASN A 12 -28.10 -12.72 -11.44
C ASN A 12 -26.72 -12.81 -10.77
N SER A 13 -26.14 -11.68 -10.37
CA SER A 13 -24.96 -11.67 -9.52
C SER A 13 -25.43 -11.96 -8.10
N GLN A 14 -25.15 -13.16 -7.59
CA GLN A 14 -25.45 -13.57 -6.21
C GLN A 14 -24.58 -12.82 -5.18
N HIS A 15 -24.66 -11.49 -5.15
CA HIS A 15 -23.98 -10.64 -4.17
C HIS A 15 -24.88 -10.23 -3.00
N ASP A 16 -26.17 -10.54 -3.04
CA ASP A 16 -27.14 -9.99 -2.08
C ASP A 16 -27.62 -10.91 -0.94
N ASP A 17 -27.07 -12.13 -0.82
CA ASP A 17 -27.42 -13.02 0.31
C ASP A 17 -26.47 -12.92 1.52
N ALA A 18 -25.52 -11.97 1.53
CA ALA A 18 -24.67 -11.73 2.72
C ALA A 18 -25.36 -10.86 3.79
N ARG A 19 -26.69 -10.91 3.90
CA ARG A 19 -27.42 -10.41 5.07
C ARG A 19 -27.28 -11.42 6.22
N GLY A 20 -26.10 -11.47 6.83
CA GLY A 20 -25.90 -12.29 8.02
C GLY A 20 -24.48 -12.74 8.32
N ASP A 21 -23.51 -12.56 7.42
CA ASP A 21 -22.13 -12.97 7.67
C ASP A 21 -21.28 -11.77 8.12
N THR A 22 -21.33 -11.49 9.42
CA THR A 22 -20.52 -10.45 10.08
C THR A 22 -19.03 -10.82 10.16
N ASP A 23 -18.64 -12.02 9.70
CA ASP A 23 -17.30 -12.57 9.83
C ASP A 23 -16.55 -12.71 8.50
N TRP A 24 -16.92 -11.89 7.49
CA TRP A 24 -16.15 -11.61 6.27
C TRP A 24 -15.46 -12.79 5.59
N ASN A 25 -15.96 -14.02 5.74
CA ASN A 25 -15.22 -15.24 5.45
C ASN A 25 -13.70 -15.04 5.56
N VAL A 26 -13.21 -14.54 6.71
CA VAL A 26 -11.76 -14.40 6.96
C VAL A 26 -11.00 -15.67 6.55
N PRO A 27 -11.54 -16.90 6.77
CA PRO A 27 -10.96 -18.14 6.25
C PRO A 27 -10.72 -18.20 4.73
N LEU A 28 -11.50 -17.49 3.90
CA LEU A 28 -11.30 -17.42 2.44
C LEU A 28 -10.07 -16.57 2.05
N PHE A 29 -9.73 -15.55 2.85
CA PHE A 29 -8.60 -14.66 2.58
C PHE A 29 -7.35 -15.06 3.38
N ILE A 30 -7.55 -15.68 4.54
CA ILE A 30 -6.53 -16.04 5.50
C ILE A 30 -6.80 -17.47 5.94
N GLN A 31 -6.03 -18.41 5.39
CA GLN A 31 -6.14 -19.84 5.73
C GLN A 31 -5.44 -20.20 7.06
N ASP A 32 -4.94 -19.20 7.78
CA ASP A 32 -4.27 -19.32 9.08
C ASP A 32 -5.02 -18.59 10.20
N SER A 33 -4.61 -18.76 11.46
CA SER A 33 -5.19 -17.97 12.55
C SER A 33 -4.67 -16.53 12.53
N LEU A 34 -5.57 -15.54 12.63
CA LEU A 34 -5.24 -14.12 12.83
C LEU A 34 -4.47 -13.87 14.14
N GLU A 35 -4.63 -14.75 15.13
CA GLU A 35 -3.97 -14.65 16.44
C GLU A 35 -2.66 -15.44 16.50
N LYS A 36 -2.55 -16.52 15.72
CA LYS A 36 -1.38 -17.42 15.66
C LYS A 36 -1.10 -17.86 14.21
N PRO A 37 -0.49 -17.00 13.38
CA PRO A 37 -0.20 -17.34 12.00
C PRO A 37 0.79 -18.50 11.88
N ARG A 38 0.66 -19.35 10.85
CA ARG A 38 1.70 -20.34 10.54
C ARG A 38 2.83 -19.69 9.73
N GLN A 39 4.05 -20.07 10.08
CA GLN A 39 5.31 -19.96 9.33
C GLN A 39 5.72 -18.55 8.85
N ASN A 40 6.86 -18.07 9.36
CA ASN A 40 7.56 -16.91 8.81
C ASN A 40 8.53 -17.39 7.73
N VAL A 41 8.20 -17.14 6.46
CA VAL A 41 9.17 -17.31 5.37
C VAL A 41 10.19 -16.18 5.47
N HIS A 42 11.47 -16.50 5.27
CA HIS A 42 12.57 -15.53 5.30
C HIS A 42 13.40 -15.64 4.01
N TRP A 43 13.98 -14.54 3.56
CA TRP A 43 14.93 -14.53 2.45
C TRP A 43 16.38 -14.67 2.95
N PRO A 44 17.26 -15.43 2.28
CA PRO A 44 17.03 -16.21 1.06
C PRO A 44 16.25 -17.51 1.31
N CYS A 45 15.35 -17.85 0.38
CA CYS A 45 14.60 -19.11 0.34
C CYS A 45 14.54 -19.65 -1.09
N SER A 46 13.96 -20.84 -1.28
CA SER A 46 13.73 -21.38 -2.63
C SER A 46 12.75 -20.51 -3.43
N TYR A 47 12.79 -20.64 -4.76
CA TYR A 47 11.85 -19.93 -5.63
C TYR A 47 10.40 -20.31 -5.31
N GLU A 48 10.14 -21.60 -5.06
CA GLU A 48 8.83 -22.14 -4.73
C GLU A 48 8.28 -21.55 -3.44
N GLU A 49 9.10 -21.49 -2.38
CA GLU A 49 8.72 -20.87 -1.10
C GLU A 49 8.42 -19.37 -1.26
N ALA A 50 9.26 -18.65 -2.00
CA ALA A 50 9.04 -17.23 -2.28
C ALA A 50 7.74 -17.01 -3.09
N ALA A 51 7.52 -17.81 -4.13
CA ALA A 51 6.34 -17.74 -4.96
C ALA A 51 5.06 -18.04 -4.16
N GLU A 52 5.09 -19.06 -3.30
CA GLU A 52 3.98 -19.40 -2.42
C GLU A 52 3.70 -18.26 -1.42
N ALA A 53 4.72 -17.73 -0.74
CA ALA A 53 4.57 -16.65 0.23
C ALA A 53 3.98 -15.38 -0.41
N VAL A 54 4.50 -14.98 -1.59
CA VAL A 54 3.96 -13.84 -2.34
C VAL A 54 2.50 -14.11 -2.76
N THR A 55 2.21 -15.31 -3.27
CA THR A 55 0.83 -15.67 -3.70
C THR A 55 -0.15 -15.66 -2.53
N ARG A 56 0.22 -16.24 -1.39
CA ARG A 56 -0.61 -16.30 -0.17
C ARG A 56 -0.84 -14.93 0.47
N SER A 57 0.04 -13.97 0.24
CA SER A 57 -0.12 -12.60 0.75
C SER A 57 -1.14 -11.77 -0.06
N ALA A 58 -1.43 -12.13 -1.32
CA ALA A 58 -2.27 -11.34 -2.20
C ALA A 58 -3.72 -11.16 -1.70
N PRO A 59 -4.42 -12.20 -1.18
CA PRO A 59 -5.76 -12.05 -0.61
C PRO A 59 -5.79 -11.13 0.62
N VAL A 60 -4.71 -11.09 1.42
CA VAL A 60 -4.61 -10.23 2.62
C VAL A 60 -4.59 -8.75 2.24
N LYS A 61 -3.87 -8.41 1.17
CA LYS A 61 -3.94 -7.08 0.54
C LYS A 61 -5.36 -6.74 0.11
N VAL A 62 -6.07 -7.67 -0.55
CA VAL A 62 -7.46 -7.43 -0.96
C VAL A 62 -8.36 -7.20 0.25
N LEU A 63 -8.20 -8.00 1.31
CA LEU A 63 -8.93 -7.86 2.55
C LEU A 63 -8.74 -6.45 3.15
N MET A 64 -7.51 -5.91 3.17
CA MET A 64 -7.26 -4.55 3.64
C MET A 64 -8.07 -3.49 2.86
N PHE A 65 -8.15 -3.58 1.53
CA PHE A 65 -8.98 -2.67 0.74
C PHE A 65 -10.48 -2.83 1.03
N ARG A 66 -10.95 -4.06 1.29
CA ARG A 66 -12.34 -4.29 1.72
C ARG A 66 -12.62 -3.61 3.05
N HIS A 67 -11.68 -3.68 3.99
CA HIS A 67 -11.79 -2.98 5.27
C HIS A 67 -11.87 -1.46 5.09
N VAL A 68 -11.00 -0.88 4.26
CA VAL A 68 -11.07 0.55 3.90
C VAL A 68 -12.45 0.92 3.33
N ALA A 69 -12.95 0.16 2.35
CA ALA A 69 -14.23 0.44 1.71
C ALA A 69 -15.42 0.30 2.68
N TYR A 70 -15.39 -0.69 3.57
CA TYR A 70 -16.45 -0.87 4.54
C TYR A 70 -16.46 0.24 5.59
N LEU A 71 -15.29 0.62 6.11
CA LEU A 71 -15.19 1.74 7.05
C LEU A 71 -15.72 3.04 6.40
N GLN A 72 -15.40 3.29 5.12
CA GLN A 72 -15.99 4.41 4.37
C GLN A 72 -17.52 4.34 4.29
N ASN A 73 -18.08 3.15 4.10
CA ASN A 73 -19.53 2.97 4.04
C ASN A 73 -20.19 3.18 5.41
N LEU A 74 -19.59 2.68 6.50
CA LEU A 74 -20.06 2.93 7.87
C LEU A 74 -20.15 4.44 8.15
N LEU A 75 -19.10 5.19 7.78
CA LEU A 75 -19.08 6.65 7.96
C LEU A 75 -20.14 7.35 7.11
N ARG A 76 -20.36 6.90 5.87
CA ARG A 76 -21.40 7.45 4.99
C ARG A 76 -22.81 7.21 5.52
N GLN A 77 -23.02 6.07 6.18
CA GLN A 77 -24.31 5.67 6.74
C GLN A 77 -24.59 6.32 8.11
N GLY A 78 -23.61 6.98 8.73
CA GLY A 78 -23.76 7.57 10.06
C GLY A 78 -23.96 6.52 11.15
N GLU A 79 -23.29 5.37 11.01
CA GLU A 79 -23.35 4.27 11.98
C GLU A 79 -22.76 4.68 13.35
N SER A 80 -23.15 3.97 14.40
CA SER A 80 -22.77 4.34 15.78
C SER A 80 -21.26 4.23 16.02
N GLY A 81 -20.75 5.04 16.96
CA GLY A 81 -19.34 5.04 17.34
C GLY A 81 -18.86 3.66 17.79
N GLU A 82 -19.70 2.87 18.46
CA GLU A 82 -19.38 1.49 18.85
C GLU A 82 -19.09 0.60 17.64
N LYS A 83 -19.93 0.66 16.59
CA LYS A 83 -19.72 -0.11 15.36
C LYS A 83 -18.47 0.35 14.62
N VAL A 84 -18.21 1.65 14.59
CA VAL A 84 -17.00 2.22 14.00
C VAL A 84 -15.76 1.68 14.71
N GLU A 85 -15.74 1.71 16.04
CA GLU A 85 -14.60 1.25 16.84
C GLU A 85 -14.37 -0.27 16.73
N GLU A 86 -15.44 -1.06 16.77
CA GLU A 86 -15.36 -2.51 16.54
C GLU A 86 -14.74 -2.80 15.16
N PHE A 87 -15.08 -2.00 14.15
CA PHE A 87 -14.51 -2.16 12.82
C PHE A 87 -13.05 -1.69 12.72
N ILE A 88 -12.68 -0.63 13.41
CA ILE A 88 -11.27 -0.18 13.52
C ILE A 88 -10.43 -1.30 14.15
N GLU A 89 -10.92 -1.93 15.22
CA GLU A 89 -10.22 -3.03 15.88
C GLU A 89 -10.01 -4.22 14.94
N ARG A 90 -11.06 -4.64 14.22
CA ARG A 90 -10.95 -5.69 13.19
C ARG A 90 -9.92 -5.35 12.13
N SER A 91 -9.92 -4.11 11.64
CA SER A 91 -8.97 -3.64 10.63
C SER A 91 -7.52 -3.63 11.17
N ALA A 92 -7.34 -3.27 12.44
CA ALA A 92 -6.04 -3.32 13.11
C ALA A 92 -5.51 -4.76 13.24
N ARG A 93 -6.39 -5.76 13.43
CA ARG A 93 -6.01 -7.18 13.44
C ARG A 93 -5.48 -7.64 12.07
N VAL A 94 -6.06 -7.19 10.97
CA VAL A 94 -5.56 -7.48 9.60
C VAL A 94 -4.17 -6.87 9.40
N TYR A 95 -3.98 -5.62 9.81
CA TYR A 95 -2.66 -4.97 9.78
C TYR A 95 -1.62 -5.73 10.61
N ARG A 96 -1.99 -6.16 11.83
CA ARG A 96 -1.11 -6.97 12.69
C ARG A 96 -0.77 -8.31 12.06
N TYR A 97 -1.76 -9.00 11.50
CA TYR A 97 -1.56 -10.28 10.83
C TYR A 97 -0.54 -10.17 9.68
N TRP A 98 -0.70 -9.19 8.79
CA TRP A 98 0.29 -8.94 7.73
C TRP A 98 1.70 -8.77 8.30
N ASN A 99 1.84 -7.94 9.33
CA ASN A 99 3.15 -7.64 9.90
C ASN A 99 3.82 -8.87 10.53
N THR A 100 3.04 -9.72 11.19
CA THR A 100 3.54 -10.95 11.82
C THR A 100 3.91 -12.00 10.77
N THR A 101 3.12 -12.17 9.71
CA THR A 101 3.27 -13.28 8.75
C THR A 101 4.12 -12.94 7.54
N TYR A 102 3.93 -11.76 6.95
CA TYR A 102 4.51 -11.38 5.65
C TYR A 102 5.43 -10.16 5.75
N GLY A 103 5.24 -9.30 6.74
CA GLY A 103 5.91 -8.01 6.82
C GLY A 103 7.44 -8.09 6.96
N THR A 104 7.97 -9.14 7.58
CA THR A 104 9.42 -9.37 7.62
C THR A 104 9.94 -9.84 6.27
N PHE A 105 9.32 -10.88 5.70
CA PHE A 105 9.66 -11.40 4.38
C PHE A 105 9.69 -10.30 3.31
N PHE A 106 8.63 -9.47 3.24
CA PHE A 106 8.54 -8.38 2.26
C PHE A 106 9.63 -7.32 2.44
N ARG A 107 10.06 -7.02 3.67
CA ARG A 107 11.18 -6.10 3.93
C ARG A 107 12.51 -6.71 3.51
N GLU A 108 12.71 -8.00 3.76
CA GLU A 108 13.92 -8.71 3.31
C GLU A 108 13.97 -8.74 1.77
N LEU A 109 12.83 -8.91 1.09
CA LEU A 109 12.75 -8.79 -0.37
C LEU A 109 13.11 -7.37 -0.85
N LEU A 110 12.66 -6.30 -0.18
CA LEU A 110 13.09 -4.93 -0.52
C LEU A 110 14.61 -4.76 -0.39
N GLN A 111 15.18 -5.24 0.71
CA GLN A 111 16.62 -5.10 1.00
C GLN A 111 17.49 -5.87 0.01
N ASN A 112 16.97 -6.98 -0.53
CA ASN A 112 17.71 -7.88 -1.40
C ASN A 112 17.23 -7.85 -2.86
N TYR A 113 16.54 -6.77 -3.26
CA TYR A 113 15.79 -6.66 -4.53
C TYR A 113 16.53 -7.23 -5.75
N ASN A 114 17.81 -6.87 -5.92
CA ASN A 114 18.63 -7.28 -7.07
C ASN A 114 18.97 -8.77 -7.12
N SER A 115 18.85 -9.51 -6.01
CA SER A 115 19.08 -10.96 -5.96
C SER A 115 17.82 -11.79 -6.17
N ILE A 116 16.65 -11.15 -6.25
CA ILE A 116 15.36 -11.82 -6.37
C ILE A 116 15.08 -12.17 -7.83
N PRO A 117 14.54 -13.37 -8.13
CA PRO A 117 14.09 -13.72 -9.47
C PRO A 117 13.07 -12.72 -10.05
N GLY A 118 13.24 -12.29 -11.30
CA GLY A 118 12.41 -11.25 -11.93
C GLY A 118 10.89 -11.52 -11.90
N ARG A 119 10.49 -12.80 -11.96
CA ARG A 119 9.08 -13.18 -11.80
C ARG A 119 8.56 -12.85 -10.39
N ILE A 120 9.33 -13.13 -9.34
CA ILE A 120 8.98 -12.74 -7.97
C ILE A 120 8.93 -11.21 -7.86
N GLN A 121 9.92 -10.49 -8.41
CA GLN A 121 9.93 -9.01 -8.41
C GLN A 121 8.63 -8.43 -8.98
N SER A 122 8.14 -8.94 -10.12
CA SER A 122 6.92 -8.39 -10.75
C SER A 122 5.67 -8.47 -9.86
N TRP A 123 5.48 -9.57 -9.14
CA TRP A 123 4.31 -9.76 -8.27
C TRP A 123 4.49 -9.04 -6.94
N PHE A 124 5.68 -9.14 -6.37
CA PHE A 124 6.06 -8.54 -5.09
C PHE A 124 5.83 -7.03 -5.05
N ILE A 125 6.28 -6.28 -6.07
CA ILE A 125 6.12 -4.82 -6.15
C ILE A 125 4.64 -4.45 -6.06
N CYS A 126 3.79 -5.17 -6.81
CA CYS A 126 2.36 -4.93 -6.84
C CYS A 126 1.75 -5.17 -5.48
N ILE A 127 2.10 -6.26 -4.79
CA ILE A 127 1.51 -6.55 -3.49
C ILE A 127 1.99 -5.52 -2.46
N CYS A 128 3.29 -5.23 -2.41
CA CYS A 128 3.88 -4.29 -1.45
C CYS A 128 3.29 -2.88 -1.59
N ALA A 129 3.23 -2.35 -2.81
CA ALA A 129 2.69 -1.02 -3.06
C ALA A 129 1.20 -0.92 -2.70
N HIS A 130 0.42 -1.92 -3.12
CA HIS A 130 -1.01 -1.94 -2.87
C HIS A 130 -1.34 -2.13 -1.38
N TRP A 131 -0.63 -3.01 -0.68
CA TRP A 131 -0.78 -3.19 0.77
C TRP A 131 -0.56 -1.86 1.50
N ASN A 132 0.58 -1.20 1.24
CA ASN A 132 0.92 0.05 1.90
C ASN A 132 -0.04 1.19 1.55
N LEU A 133 -0.60 1.23 0.32
CA LEU A 133 -1.70 2.14 0.03
C LEU A 133 -2.95 1.84 0.86
N GLY A 134 -3.34 0.56 0.97
CA GLY A 134 -4.49 0.16 1.80
C GLY A 134 -4.33 0.62 3.26
N VAL A 135 -3.14 0.44 3.83
CA VAL A 135 -2.80 0.93 5.18
C VAL A 135 -2.87 2.45 5.28
N LEU A 136 -2.31 3.18 4.31
CA LEU A 136 -2.37 4.65 4.28
C LEU A 136 -3.82 5.17 4.19
N LEU A 137 -4.68 4.51 3.42
CA LEU A 137 -6.11 4.86 3.32
C LEU A 137 -6.85 4.55 4.62
N LEU A 138 -6.56 3.42 5.26
CA LEU A 138 -7.12 3.09 6.56
C LEU A 138 -6.71 4.13 7.61
N ALA A 139 -5.42 4.51 7.63
CA ALA A 139 -4.91 5.51 8.56
C ALA A 139 -5.57 6.89 8.38
N ASP A 140 -5.87 7.29 7.14
CA ASP A 140 -6.65 8.50 6.87
C ASP A 140 -8.06 8.45 7.43
N LEU A 141 -8.75 7.33 7.24
CA LEU A 141 -10.11 7.18 7.75
C LEU A 141 -10.13 7.24 9.27
N ILE A 142 -9.18 6.57 9.93
CA ILE A 142 -9.07 6.57 11.38
C ILE A 142 -8.72 7.97 11.89
N HIS A 143 -7.79 8.67 11.23
CA HIS A 143 -7.50 10.07 11.55
C HIS A 143 -8.74 10.94 11.44
N HIS A 144 -9.49 10.83 10.35
CA HIS A 144 -10.73 11.58 10.15
C HIS A 144 -11.79 11.26 11.22
N ILE A 145 -11.92 9.99 11.61
CA ILE A 145 -12.81 9.55 12.69
C ILE A 145 -12.42 10.20 14.02
N ASP A 146 -11.13 10.18 14.35
CA ASP A 146 -10.59 10.74 15.59
C ASP A 146 -10.78 12.27 15.62
N GLU A 147 -10.48 12.97 14.52
CA GLU A 147 -10.62 14.44 14.42
C GLU A 147 -12.07 14.91 14.49
N ASN A 148 -13.02 14.11 14.02
CA ASN A 148 -14.44 14.48 13.95
C ASN A 148 -15.28 13.81 15.06
N ALA A 149 -14.64 13.17 16.03
CA ALA A 149 -15.29 12.47 17.14
C ALA A 149 -16.40 11.49 16.69
N LEU A 150 -16.16 10.78 15.57
CA LEU A 150 -17.12 9.82 15.00
C LEU A 150 -17.01 8.43 15.65
N GLY A 151 -15.95 8.19 16.41
CA GLY A 151 -15.72 6.98 17.21
C GLY A 151 -16.00 7.21 18.70
N LEU A 152 -15.46 6.33 19.55
CA LEU A 152 -15.58 6.48 21.00
C LEU A 152 -14.38 7.26 21.57
N PRO A 153 -14.58 8.11 22.60
CA PRO A 153 -13.50 8.94 23.15
C PRO A 153 -12.32 8.12 23.71
N ALA A 154 -12.59 7.03 24.43
CA ALA A 154 -11.52 6.25 25.08
C ALA A 154 -10.58 5.53 24.09
N PRO A 155 -11.08 4.78 23.07
CA PRO A 155 -10.24 4.25 22.00
C PRO A 155 -9.47 5.33 21.23
N SER A 156 -10.11 6.45 20.89
CA SER A 156 -9.48 7.58 20.20
C SER A 156 -8.31 8.15 21.01
N GLN A 157 -8.50 8.35 22.32
CA GLN A 157 -7.44 8.81 23.22
C GLN A 157 -6.30 7.80 23.32
N SER A 158 -6.62 6.50 23.38
CA SER A 158 -5.61 5.43 23.40
C SER A 158 -4.76 5.44 22.13
N ARG A 159 -5.39 5.55 20.94
CA ARG A 159 -4.70 5.68 19.65
C ARG A 159 -3.80 6.91 19.60
N SER A 160 -4.28 8.04 20.11
CA SER A 160 -3.54 9.30 20.18
C SER A 160 -2.32 9.20 21.10
N ASN A 161 -2.51 8.69 22.33
CA ASN A 161 -1.44 8.50 23.31
C ASN A 161 -0.32 7.61 22.78
N CYS A 162 -0.69 6.54 22.07
CA CYS A 162 0.28 5.67 21.45
C CYS A 162 0.71 6.13 20.05
N LYS A 163 0.25 7.26 19.51
CA LYS A 163 0.59 7.75 18.15
C LYS A 163 0.41 6.70 17.05
N TRP A 164 -0.58 5.82 17.17
CA TRP A 164 -0.68 4.64 16.30
C TRP A 164 -0.86 5.01 14.83
N VAL A 165 -1.77 5.95 14.52
CA VAL A 165 -2.04 6.44 13.16
C VAL A 165 -0.79 7.04 12.52
N MET A 166 -0.04 7.86 13.28
CA MET A 166 1.23 8.44 12.82
C MET A 166 2.24 7.34 12.47
N ARG A 167 2.45 6.37 13.37
CA ARG A 167 3.43 5.29 13.15
C ARG A 167 3.10 4.43 11.93
N ILE A 168 1.83 4.09 11.70
CA ILE A 168 1.46 3.29 10.53
C ILE A 168 1.58 4.08 9.22
N ARG A 169 1.30 5.40 9.23
CA ARG A 169 1.52 6.28 8.08
C ARG A 169 3.00 6.36 7.73
N GLU A 170 3.83 6.68 8.70
CA GLU A 170 5.27 6.80 8.54
C GLU A 170 5.89 5.49 8.03
N ARG A 171 5.51 4.36 8.63
CA ARG A 171 6.00 3.05 8.20
C ARG A 171 5.60 2.73 6.76
N SER A 172 4.33 2.92 6.39
CA SER A 172 3.88 2.62 5.04
C SER A 172 4.47 3.57 4.00
N ALA A 173 4.64 4.85 4.32
CA ALA A 173 5.33 5.80 3.45
C ALA A 173 6.81 5.45 3.29
N ARG A 174 7.46 4.96 4.36
CA ARG A 174 8.85 4.49 4.33
C ARG A 174 9.01 3.27 3.42
N GLU A 175 8.18 2.25 3.61
CA GLU A 175 8.21 1.05 2.77
C GLU A 175 7.93 1.39 1.29
N LEU A 176 7.06 2.36 0.99
CA LEU A 176 6.83 2.84 -0.37
C LEU A 176 8.02 3.60 -0.94
N SER A 177 8.70 4.46 -0.17
CA SER A 177 9.93 5.11 -0.62
C SER A 177 11.05 4.11 -0.86
N ASP A 178 11.20 3.11 0.00
CA ASP A 178 12.20 2.04 -0.17
C ASP A 178 11.90 1.21 -1.42
N LEU A 179 10.63 0.86 -1.65
CA LEU A 179 10.18 0.22 -2.88
C LEU A 179 10.46 1.09 -4.11
N ALA A 180 10.20 2.39 -4.02
CA ALA A 180 10.43 3.30 -5.13
C ALA A 180 11.91 3.36 -5.53
N ARG A 181 12.78 3.46 -4.51
CA ARG A 181 14.23 3.50 -4.69
C ARG A 181 14.77 2.26 -5.41
N VAL A 182 14.37 1.06 -4.97
CA VAL A 182 14.90 -0.20 -5.55
C VAL A 182 14.28 -0.57 -6.88
N THR A 183 13.08 -0.07 -7.19
CA THR A 183 12.39 -0.39 -8.46
C THR A 183 12.72 0.57 -9.59
N ALA A 184 13.08 1.81 -9.27
CA ALA A 184 13.44 2.78 -10.29
C ALA A 184 14.85 2.48 -10.83
N PRO A 185 15.03 2.43 -12.16
CA PRO A 185 16.31 2.08 -12.76
C PRO A 185 17.39 3.09 -12.36
N ASP A 186 18.57 2.58 -12.05
CA ASP A 186 19.78 3.39 -11.90
C ASP A 186 20.22 3.88 -13.28
N ASN A 187 20.52 5.17 -13.41
CA ASN A 187 21.00 5.74 -14.67
C ASN A 187 22.32 5.09 -15.17
N SER A 188 23.01 4.33 -14.33
CA SER A 188 24.31 3.68 -14.57
C SER A 188 24.24 2.17 -14.85
N THR A 189 23.11 1.51 -14.61
CA THR A 189 22.96 0.05 -14.78
C THR A 189 21.72 -0.27 -15.60
N PHE A 190 21.84 -0.04 -16.91
CA PHE A 190 21.08 -0.78 -17.93
C PHE A 190 21.52 -2.27 -17.96
N ILE A 191 21.71 -2.91 -16.81
CA ILE A 191 21.88 -4.35 -16.74
C ILE A 191 20.48 -4.92 -16.58
N VAL A 192 19.78 -4.99 -17.70
CA VAL A 192 18.67 -5.92 -17.88
C VAL A 192 19.28 -7.30 -17.63
N PRO A 193 18.93 -8.05 -16.56
CA PRO A 193 19.10 -9.49 -16.62
C PRO A 193 18.25 -9.88 -17.82
N THR A 194 18.85 -10.47 -18.83
CA THR A 194 18.22 -10.89 -20.09
C THR A 194 16.97 -11.73 -19.82
N LEU A 195 15.86 -11.04 -19.56
CA LEU A 195 14.50 -11.53 -19.59
C LEU A 195 14.09 -11.52 -21.06
N SER A 196 14.82 -12.28 -21.88
CA SER A 196 14.59 -12.34 -23.34
C SER A 196 13.20 -12.89 -23.69
N GLU A 197 12.47 -13.39 -22.70
CA GLU A 197 11.11 -13.91 -22.78
C GLU A 197 10.00 -12.88 -22.50
N PHE A 198 10.34 -11.61 -22.20
CA PHE A 198 9.36 -10.61 -21.76
C PHE A 198 9.31 -9.36 -22.69
N HIS A 199 8.14 -8.75 -22.80
CA HIS A 199 7.86 -7.58 -23.67
C HIS A 199 8.77 -6.38 -23.37
N HIS A 200 9.13 -5.54 -24.36
CA HIS A 200 10.15 -4.46 -24.19
C HIS A 200 9.90 -3.50 -23.01
N ALA A 201 8.64 -3.26 -22.62
CA ALA A 201 8.28 -2.45 -21.45
C ALA A 201 8.80 -3.05 -20.11
N ILE A 202 8.93 -4.38 -20.04
CA ILE A 202 9.45 -5.13 -18.89
C ILE A 202 10.95 -4.86 -18.73
N ASN A 203 11.67 -4.64 -19.83
CA ASN A 203 13.10 -4.33 -19.84
C ASN A 203 13.44 -2.92 -19.33
N GLN A 204 12.44 -2.04 -19.13
CA GLN A 204 12.67 -0.66 -18.65
C GLN A 204 12.41 -0.49 -17.15
N CYS A 205 11.35 -1.10 -16.62
CA CYS A 205 11.06 -1.18 -15.18
C CYS A 205 9.85 -2.09 -14.95
N MET A 206 9.95 -3.04 -14.01
CA MET A 206 8.87 -4.01 -13.72
C MET A 206 7.55 -3.35 -13.32
N ILE A 207 7.59 -2.14 -12.75
CA ILE A 207 6.38 -1.40 -12.38
C ILE A 207 5.52 -0.99 -13.59
N LEU A 208 6.12 -0.94 -14.78
CA LEU A 208 5.45 -0.56 -16.02
C LEU A 208 4.54 -1.68 -16.55
N THR A 209 4.68 -2.91 -16.06
CA THR A 209 3.92 -4.08 -16.51
C THR A 209 2.60 -4.26 -15.76
N GLU A 210 2.33 -3.40 -14.76
CA GLU A 210 1.19 -3.58 -13.86
C GLU A 210 -0.12 -3.00 -14.46
N PRO A 211 -1.21 -3.82 -14.52
CA PRO A 211 -2.47 -3.44 -15.16
C PRO A 211 -3.26 -2.34 -14.43
N TRP A 212 -3.15 -2.23 -13.11
CA TRP A 212 -3.84 -1.25 -12.27
C TRP A 212 -2.97 -0.06 -11.88
N THR A 213 -2.34 0.56 -12.89
CA THR A 213 -1.36 1.66 -12.71
C THR A 213 -1.89 2.79 -11.82
N VAL A 214 -3.21 3.03 -11.81
CA VAL A 214 -3.87 4.01 -10.94
C VAL A 214 -3.63 3.77 -9.44
N ILE A 215 -3.53 2.52 -9.00
CA ILE A 215 -3.31 2.17 -7.60
C ILE A 215 -1.87 2.52 -7.21
N LEU A 216 -0.90 2.21 -8.09
CA LEU A 216 0.50 2.59 -7.90
C LEU A 216 0.65 4.12 -7.86
N ILE A 217 0.03 4.84 -8.81
CA ILE A 217 0.03 6.31 -8.80
C ILE A 217 -0.47 6.83 -7.45
N ARG A 218 -1.59 6.30 -6.96
CA ARG A 218 -2.17 6.72 -5.68
C ARG A 218 -1.26 6.39 -4.50
N ALA A 219 -0.62 5.22 -4.50
CA ALA A 219 0.32 4.81 -3.45
C ALA A 219 1.50 5.79 -3.33
N PHE A 220 2.24 5.98 -4.42
CA PHE A 220 3.42 6.84 -4.42
C PHE A 220 3.07 8.32 -4.25
N SER A 221 1.95 8.79 -4.80
CA SER A 221 1.49 10.17 -4.56
C SER A 221 1.15 10.41 -3.10
N LYS A 222 0.58 9.41 -2.42
CA LYS A 222 0.21 9.52 -1.01
C LYS A 222 1.42 9.48 -0.09
N ALA A 223 2.40 8.61 -0.36
CA ALA A 223 3.67 8.58 0.35
C ALA A 223 4.48 9.87 0.13
N ALA A 224 4.55 10.39 -1.10
CA ALA A 224 5.20 11.66 -1.39
C ALA A 224 4.56 12.82 -0.59
N ASN A 225 3.22 12.94 -0.62
CA ASN A 225 2.52 13.97 0.15
C ASN A 225 2.77 13.84 1.67
N TYR A 226 2.82 12.62 2.19
CA TYR A 226 3.17 12.39 3.60
C TYR A 226 4.55 12.98 3.93
N TRP A 227 5.58 12.62 3.15
CA TRP A 227 6.93 13.14 3.37
C TRP A 227 7.04 14.65 3.21
N MET A 228 6.33 15.24 2.24
CA MET A 228 6.30 16.71 2.06
C MET A 228 5.66 17.41 3.26
N GLY A 229 4.62 16.82 3.87
CA GLY A 229 4.02 17.31 5.11
C GLY A 229 5.01 17.26 6.28
N GLU A 230 5.69 16.13 6.46
CA GLU A 230 6.71 15.93 7.50
C GLU A 230 7.91 16.87 7.35
N VAL A 231 8.35 17.15 6.12
CA VAL A 231 9.40 18.15 5.83
C VAL A 231 8.93 19.55 6.20
N ASN A 232 7.70 19.92 5.83
CA ASN A 232 7.14 21.22 6.17
C ASN A 232 7.00 21.44 7.69
N GLU A 233 6.68 20.39 8.45
CA GLU A 233 6.63 20.45 9.92
C GLU A 233 8.04 20.61 10.53
N LEU A 234 9.05 19.88 10.05
CA LEU A 234 10.42 20.02 10.56
C LEU A 234 11.02 21.41 10.33
N LEU A 235 10.75 22.02 9.18
CA LEU A 235 11.22 23.37 8.85
C LEU A 235 10.68 24.43 9.82
N GLN A 236 9.53 24.17 10.47
CA GLN A 236 8.97 25.08 11.47
C GLN A 236 9.64 24.96 12.85
N VAL A 237 10.39 23.87 13.12
CA VAL A 237 10.90 23.52 14.45
C VAL A 237 12.41 23.79 14.58
N ASP A 238 13.05 24.41 13.59
CA ASP A 238 14.50 24.73 13.56
C ASP A 238 15.41 23.54 13.92
N ARG A 239 15.05 22.35 13.41
CA ARG A 239 15.84 21.11 13.51
C ARG A 239 16.30 20.71 12.11
N ALA A 240 17.23 21.49 11.57
CA ALA A 240 17.69 21.33 10.19
C ALA A 240 19.01 20.55 10.15
N GLY A 241 19.02 19.47 9.38
CA GLY A 241 20.21 18.69 9.08
C GLY A 241 19.81 17.37 8.44
N GLU A 242 20.29 16.29 9.01
CA GLU A 242 20.18 14.94 8.44
C GLU A 242 18.74 14.40 8.32
N GLU A 243 17.89 14.65 9.33
CA GLU A 243 16.49 14.15 9.32
C GLU A 243 15.64 14.83 8.23
N LEU A 244 15.90 16.11 7.97
CA LEU A 244 15.23 16.87 6.92
C LEU A 244 15.60 16.32 5.54
N GLU A 245 16.91 16.13 5.30
CA GLU A 245 17.43 15.57 4.05
C GLU A 245 16.91 14.15 3.82
N GLU A 246 16.88 13.29 4.85
CA GLU A 246 16.34 11.93 4.73
C GLU A 246 14.87 11.95 4.29
N ARG A 247 14.03 12.74 4.97
CA ARG A 247 12.58 12.82 4.65
C ARG A 247 12.35 13.41 3.26
N LEU A 248 13.12 14.44 2.88
CA LEU A 248 13.05 15.02 1.55
C LEU A 248 13.42 13.98 0.48
N GLY A 249 14.54 13.27 0.66
CA GLY A 249 14.99 12.20 -0.24
C GLY A 249 13.95 11.09 -0.39
N ARG A 250 13.30 10.67 0.71
CA ARG A 250 12.21 9.68 0.66
C ARG A 250 11.01 10.15 -0.16
N GLY A 251 10.65 11.43 -0.07
CA GLY A 251 9.62 12.04 -0.91
C GLY A 251 10.03 12.08 -2.39
N GLU A 252 11.30 12.37 -2.67
CA GLU A 252 11.86 12.40 -4.02
C GLU A 252 11.83 11.04 -4.71
N GLU A 253 12.14 9.95 -4.00
CA GLU A 253 12.05 8.61 -4.57
C GLU A 253 10.62 8.27 -5.02
N CYS A 254 9.62 8.64 -4.22
CA CYS A 254 8.22 8.48 -4.60
C CYS A 254 7.86 9.31 -5.85
N ILE A 255 8.34 10.55 -5.94
CA ILE A 255 8.15 11.41 -7.13
C ILE A 255 8.85 10.82 -8.36
N ARG A 256 10.05 10.26 -8.20
CA ARG A 256 10.82 9.61 -9.27
C ARG A 256 10.05 8.46 -9.91
N ILE A 257 9.39 7.63 -9.11
CA ILE A 257 8.52 6.57 -9.64
C ILE A 257 7.29 7.13 -10.35
N LEU A 258 6.68 8.22 -9.86
CA LEU A 258 5.57 8.86 -10.57
C LEU A 258 5.98 9.38 -11.95
N TRP A 259 7.20 9.90 -12.11
CA TRP A 259 7.76 10.24 -13.42
C TRP A 259 7.92 9.03 -14.34
N ILE A 260 8.40 7.89 -13.80
CA ILE A 260 8.54 6.64 -14.56
C ILE A 260 7.16 6.12 -15.01
N LEU A 261 6.18 6.06 -14.10
CA LEU A 261 4.79 5.74 -14.42
C LEU A 261 4.18 6.73 -15.41
N GLY A 262 4.64 7.99 -15.36
CA GLY A 262 4.33 9.05 -16.30
C GLY A 262 4.62 8.72 -17.76
N LYS A 263 5.49 7.75 -18.06
CA LYS A 263 5.71 7.26 -19.43
C LYS A 263 4.48 6.56 -20.03
N LYS A 264 3.60 6.01 -19.19
CA LYS A 264 2.36 5.31 -19.61
C LYS A 264 1.06 5.96 -19.14
N SER A 265 1.12 6.90 -18.20
CA SER A 265 -0.07 7.55 -17.65
C SER A 265 0.13 9.05 -17.48
N ASP A 266 -0.69 9.84 -18.16
CA ASP A 266 -0.68 11.30 -18.00
C ASP A 266 -1.08 11.73 -16.58
N ILE A 267 -1.92 10.94 -15.89
CA ILE A 267 -2.27 11.20 -14.49
C ILE A 267 -1.02 11.09 -13.62
N ALA A 268 -0.19 10.06 -13.82
CA ALA A 268 1.07 9.90 -13.08
C ALA A 268 2.00 11.08 -13.32
N ARG A 269 2.13 11.53 -14.58
CA ARG A 269 2.95 12.68 -14.95
C ARG A 269 2.49 13.96 -14.27
N ARG A 270 1.18 14.25 -14.29
CA ARG A 270 0.60 15.42 -13.60
C ARG A 270 0.78 15.37 -12.09
N CYS A 271 0.64 14.20 -11.47
CA CYS A 271 0.94 14.02 -10.05
C CYS A 271 2.40 14.33 -9.75
N ALA A 272 3.34 13.81 -10.55
CA ALA A 272 4.77 14.09 -10.41
C ALA A 272 5.08 15.59 -10.55
N GLU A 273 4.55 16.25 -11.58
CA GLU A 273 4.69 17.70 -11.80
C GLU A 273 4.18 18.51 -10.60
N THR A 274 2.99 18.17 -10.10
CA THR A 274 2.36 18.87 -8.97
C THR A 274 3.19 18.74 -7.70
N LEU A 275 3.66 17.53 -7.40
CA LEU A 275 4.49 17.24 -6.23
C LEU A 275 5.87 17.88 -6.34
N SER A 276 6.50 17.85 -7.53
CA SER A 276 7.77 18.55 -7.77
C SER A 276 7.62 20.06 -7.58
N ARG A 277 6.52 20.66 -8.05
CA ARG A 277 6.24 22.09 -7.82
C ARG A 277 5.99 22.39 -6.34
N ALA A 278 5.24 21.54 -5.64
CA ALA A 278 5.02 21.68 -4.20
C ALA A 278 6.35 21.64 -3.43
N LYS A 279 7.25 20.71 -3.77
CA LYS A 279 8.60 20.61 -3.21
C LYS A 279 9.39 21.91 -3.38
N THR A 280 9.38 22.53 -4.57
CA THR A 280 10.12 23.79 -4.81
C THR A 280 9.61 24.99 -4.01
N ARG A 281 8.43 24.88 -3.38
CA ARG A 281 7.85 25.92 -2.52
C ARG A 281 8.14 25.70 -1.04
N LEU A 282 8.74 24.57 -0.67
CA LEU A 282 9.16 24.34 0.70
C LEU A 282 10.35 25.28 1.00
N PRO A 283 10.37 25.93 2.18
CA PRO A 283 11.47 26.82 2.57
C PRO A 283 12.67 25.99 3.05
N VAL A 284 13.20 25.14 2.16
CA VAL A 284 14.41 24.33 2.37
C VAL A 284 15.65 25.17 2.09
#